data_AF-A0A812V9Y1-F1
#
_entry.id   AF-A0A812V9Y1-F1
#
_cell.length_a   1.000
_cell.length_b   1.000
_cell.length_c   1.000
_cell.angle_alpha   90.00
_cell.angle_beta   90.00
_cell.angle_gamma   90.00
#
_symmetry.space_group_name_H-M   'P 1'
#
loop_
_entity.id
_entity.type
_entity.pdbx_description
1 polymer ?
#
loop_
_entity_poly.entity_id
_entity_poly.type
_entity_poly.pdbx_seq_one_letter_code
_entity_poly.pdbx_strand_id
1 'polypeptide(L)'
;MAFKAASKLRTSINAAEQGDMFLSLVESRKALVLALTAIHDDSVVSQLYFSWEFKYAVYLPISMPILVPIITSTWRLMQSWLTCKKAKL
;
A
#
# COMPACT_ATOMS: atom_id res chain seq x y z
N MET A 1 13.14 6.94 -3.32
CA MET A 1 13.29 8.30 -2.75
C MET A 1 13.43 8.32 -1.22
N ALA A 2 12.68 7.52 -0.47
CA ALA A 2 12.73 7.49 1.01
C ALA A 2 14.13 7.24 1.61
N PHE A 3 14.90 6.27 1.09
CA PHE A 3 16.27 5.99 1.57
C PHE A 3 17.21 7.21 1.40
N LYS A 4 17.04 7.96 0.32
CA LYS A 4 17.82 9.18 0.03
C LYS A 4 17.49 10.30 1.00
N ALA A 5 16.22 10.41 1.42
CA ALA A 5 15.81 11.34 2.48
C ALA A 5 16.46 10.96 3.82
N ALA A 6 16.41 9.67 4.19
CA ALA A 6 17.01 9.17 5.43
C ALA A 6 18.53 9.39 5.48
N SER A 7 19.26 9.13 4.38
CA SER A 7 20.70 9.39 4.32
C SER A 7 21.04 10.87 4.50
N LYS A 8 20.22 11.77 3.94
CA LYS A 8 20.43 13.22 4.03
C LYS A 8 20.15 13.77 5.42
N LEU A 9 19.17 13.19 6.10
CA LEU A 9 18.85 13.50 7.48
C LEU A 9 19.98 13.05 8.42
N ARG A 10 20.57 11.88 8.17
CA ARG A 10 21.73 11.38 8.93
C ARG A 10 22.97 12.26 8.75
N THR A 11 23.23 12.76 7.54
CA THR A 11 24.31 13.73 7.33
C THR A 11 24.06 15.07 8.03
N SER A 12 22.80 15.51 8.12
CA SER A 12 22.45 16.70 8.90
C SER A 12 22.70 16.52 10.40
N ILE A 13 22.36 15.35 10.95
CA ILE A 13 22.62 15.04 12.37
C ILE A 13 24.13 15.05 12.65
N ASN A 14 24.93 14.37 11.83
CA ASN A 14 26.38 14.36 12.00
C ASN A 14 26.99 15.77 11.91
N ALA A 15 26.47 16.63 11.02
CA ALA A 15 26.94 18.01 10.90
C ALA A 15 26.54 18.87 12.12
N ALA A 16 25.34 18.63 12.69
CA ALA A 16 24.91 19.27 13.92
C ALA A 16 25.78 18.86 15.11
N GLU A 17 26.16 17.58 15.21
CA GLU A 17 27.09 17.07 16.23
C GLU A 17 28.49 17.68 16.11
N GLN A 18 28.92 18.05 14.90
CA GLN A 18 30.18 18.74 14.63
C GLN A 18 30.11 20.26 14.85
N GLY A 19 28.94 20.81 15.20
CA GLY A 19 28.73 22.24 15.39
C GLY A 19 28.52 23.05 14.11
N ASP A 20 28.53 22.41 12.94
CA ASP A 20 28.23 23.06 11.66
C ASP A 20 26.71 23.13 11.44
N MET A 21 26.12 24.15 12.08
CA MET A 21 24.68 24.41 12.01
C MET A 21 24.21 24.79 10.61
N PHE A 22 25.06 25.43 9.79
CA PHE A 22 24.69 25.83 8.44
C PHE A 22 24.53 24.61 7.54
N LEU A 23 25.52 23.71 7.54
CA LEU A 23 25.46 22.48 6.76
C LEU A 23 24.33 21.56 7.25
N SER A 24 24.10 21.50 8.56
CA SER A 24 22.97 20.77 9.12
C SER A 24 21.61 21.30 8.62
N LEU A 25 21.41 22.62 8.62
CA LEU A 25 20.18 23.24 8.13
C LEU A 25 19.95 22.96 6.63
N VAL A 26 21.02 23.02 5.83
CA VAL A 26 20.93 22.78 4.38
C VAL A 26 20.58 21.32 4.09
N GLU A 27 21.22 20.37 4.76
CA GLU A 27 20.97 18.93 4.53
C GLU A 27 19.63 18.47 5.11
N SER A 28 19.17 19.03 6.24
CA SER A 28 17.82 18.76 6.78
C SER A 28 16.72 19.29 5.86
N ARG A 29 16.88 20.48 5.28
CA ARG A 29 15.94 21.01 4.27
C ARG A 29 15.86 20.10 3.05
N LYS A 30 16.99 19.61 2.55
CA LYS A 30 17.02 18.65 1.43
C LYS A 30 16.33 17.33 1.79
N ALA A 31 16.57 16.82 3.00
CA ALA A 31 15.91 15.61 3.49
C ALA A 31 14.39 15.79 3.57
N LEU A 32 13.91 16.95 4.05
CA LEU A 32 12.50 17.29 4.13
C LEU A 32 11.82 17.32 2.75
N VAL A 33 12.44 17.98 1.77
CA VAL A 33 11.91 18.03 0.40
C VAL A 33 11.84 16.63 -0.20
N LEU A 34 12.89 15.82 -0.04
CA LEU A 34 12.93 14.44 -0.52
C LEU A 34 11.88 13.55 0.18
N ALA A 35 11.64 13.76 1.47
CA ALA A 35 10.60 13.07 2.22
C ALA A 35 9.22 13.46 1.67
N LEU A 36 8.91 14.76 1.60
CA LEU A 36 7.65 15.27 1.04
C LEU A 36 7.37 14.73 -0.37
N THR A 37 8.39 14.68 -1.22
CA THR A 37 8.26 14.16 -2.59
C THR A 37 8.04 12.65 -2.59
N ALA A 38 8.71 11.91 -1.70
CA ALA A 38 8.55 10.46 -1.57
C ALA A 38 7.16 10.07 -1.03
N ILE A 39 6.54 10.91 -0.20
CA ILE A 39 5.19 10.67 0.32
C ILE A 39 4.14 10.86 -0.81
N HIS A 40 4.45 11.64 -1.84
CA HIS A 40 3.57 11.90 -3.00
C HIS A 40 3.85 10.98 -4.20
N ASP A 41 4.76 10.01 -4.08
CA ASP A 41 5.08 9.06 -5.14
C ASP A 41 3.99 7.96 -5.19
N ASP A 42 3.41 7.68 -6.38
CA ASP A 42 2.22 6.83 -6.58
C ASP A 42 2.36 5.43 -5.94
N SER A 43 3.59 4.91 -5.88
CA SER A 43 3.89 3.60 -5.26
C SER A 43 3.75 3.59 -3.73
N VAL A 44 3.89 4.75 -3.08
CA VAL A 44 3.82 4.91 -1.61
C VAL A 44 2.45 5.45 -1.19
N VAL A 45 1.85 6.35 -1.98
CA VAL A 45 0.50 6.90 -1.75
C VAL A 45 -0.56 5.81 -1.74
N SER A 46 -0.50 4.85 -2.66
CA SER A 46 -1.51 3.76 -2.72
C SER A 46 -1.48 2.81 -1.52
N GLN A 47 -0.34 2.69 -0.84
CA GLN A 47 -0.21 1.86 0.36
C GLN A 47 -0.54 2.63 1.65
N LEU A 48 -0.24 3.94 1.72
CA LEU A 48 -0.51 4.78 2.90
C LEU A 48 -1.89 5.44 2.90
N TYR A 49 -2.49 5.74 1.74
CA TYR A 49 -3.63 6.67 1.65
C TYR A 49 -4.98 6.01 1.34
N PHE A 50 -5.00 4.76 0.85
CA PHE A 50 -6.29 4.10 0.61
C PHE A 50 -6.78 3.44 1.89
N SER A 51 -7.63 4.19 2.60
CA SER A 51 -8.53 3.64 3.62
C SER A 51 -9.27 2.42 3.06
N TRP A 52 -9.64 1.49 3.94
CA TRP A 52 -10.28 0.23 3.56
C TRP A 52 -11.43 0.47 2.58
N GLU A 53 -12.27 1.47 2.86
CA GLU A 53 -13.40 1.93 2.06
C GLU A 53 -13.03 2.29 0.61
N PHE A 54 -11.88 2.93 0.40
CA PHE A 54 -11.43 3.31 -0.94
C PHE A 54 -10.86 2.12 -1.73
N LYS A 55 -10.16 1.21 -1.05
CA LYS A 55 -9.77 -0.08 -1.67
C LYS A 55 -11.01 -0.83 -2.16
N TYR A 56 -12.07 -0.90 -1.35
CA TYR A 56 -13.33 -1.49 -1.80
C TYR A 56 -13.94 -0.74 -2.98
N ALA A 57 -14.01 0.59 -2.94
CA ALA A 57 -14.61 1.38 -4.02
C ALA A 57 -13.94 1.16 -5.39
N VAL A 58 -12.62 0.97 -5.42
CA VAL A 58 -11.87 0.74 -6.67
C VAL A 58 -11.88 -0.74 -7.08
N TYR A 59 -11.67 -1.67 -6.14
CA TYR A 59 -11.50 -3.09 -6.47
C TYR A 59 -12.83 -3.85 -6.61
N LEU A 60 -13.91 -3.45 -5.92
CA LEU A 60 -15.21 -4.12 -6.06
C LEU A 60 -15.72 -4.10 -7.50
N PRO A 61 -15.83 -2.95 -8.19
CA PRO A 61 -16.39 -2.90 -9.54
C PRO A 61 -15.61 -3.74 -10.56
N ILE A 62 -14.28 -3.82 -10.40
CA ILE A 62 -13.40 -4.56 -11.31
C ILE A 62 -13.46 -6.07 -11.05
N SER A 63 -13.53 -6.48 -9.78
CA SER A 63 -13.46 -7.89 -9.38
C SER A 63 -14.83 -8.57 -9.23
N MET A 64 -15.89 -7.83 -8.92
CA MET A 64 -17.27 -8.35 -8.77
C MET A 64 -17.76 -9.15 -9.97
N PRO A 65 -17.62 -8.65 -11.22
CA PRO A 65 -18.11 -9.36 -12.39
C PRO A 65 -17.49 -10.75 -12.55
N ILE A 66 -16.28 -10.97 -12.04
CA ILE A 66 -15.57 -12.25 -12.07
C ILE A 66 -15.89 -13.08 -10.82
N LEU A 67 -16.00 -12.45 -9.65
CA LEU A 67 -16.31 -13.12 -8.38
C LEU A 67 -17.71 -13.75 -8.35
N VAL A 68 -18.73 -13.03 -8.84
CA VAL A 68 -20.12 -13.51 -8.84
C VAL A 68 -20.31 -14.85 -9.58
N PRO A 69 -19.85 -15.02 -10.84
CA PRO A 69 -19.99 -16.29 -11.53
C PRO A 69 -19.20 -17.43 -10.86
N ILE A 70 -18.01 -17.15 -10.31
CA ILE A 70 -17.21 -18.17 -9.61
C ILE A 70 -17.90 -18.65 -8.34
N ILE A 71 -18.44 -17.73 -7.54
CA ILE A 71 -19.14 -18.09 -6.30
C ILE A 71 -20.40 -18.88 -6.63
N THR A 72 -21.18 -18.43 -7.61
CA THR A 72 -22.43 -19.12 -7.99
C THR A 72 -22.18 -20.49 -8.62
N SER A 73 -21.14 -20.65 -9.44
CA SER A 73 -20.77 -21.96 -10.01
C SER A 73 -20.30 -22.93 -8.92
N THR A 74 -19.46 -22.45 -8.01
CA THR A 74 -18.95 -23.25 -6.89
C THR A 74 -20.08 -23.67 -5.96
N TRP A 75 -21.00 -22.75 -5.65
CA TRP A 75 -22.16 -23.04 -4.81
C TRP A 75 -23.08 -24.10 -5.44
N ARG A 76 -23.40 -23.98 -6.73
CA ARG A 76 -24.22 -24.97 -7.45
C ARG A 76 -23.56 -26.34 -7.51
N LEU A 77 -22.24 -26.37 -7.72
CA LEU A 77 -21.47 -27.61 -7.68
C LEU A 77 -21.59 -28.26 -6.29
N MET A 78 -21.35 -27.49 -5.23
CA MET A 78 -21.41 -27.98 -3.86
C MET A 78 -22.81 -28.52 -3.50
N GLN A 79 -23.88 -27.82 -3.91
CA GLN A 79 -25.26 -28.30 -3.75
C GLN A 79 -25.50 -29.62 -4.50
N SER A 80 -25.07 -29.71 -5.75
CA SER A 80 -25.23 -30.92 -6.57
C SER A 80 -24.51 -32.13 -5.97
N TRP A 81 -23.34 -31.90 -5.36
CA TRP A 81 -22.60 -32.94 -4.66
C TRP A 81 -23.32 -33.41 -3.38
N LEU A 82 -23.90 -32.48 -2.62
CA LEU A 82 -24.67 -32.80 -1.42
C LEU A 82 -25.97 -33.55 -1.75
N THR A 83 -26.67 -33.18 -2.82
CA THR A 83 -27.89 -33.88 -3.27
C THR A 83 -27.57 -35.25 -3.85
N CYS A 84 -26.47 -35.39 -4.60
CA CYS A 84 -26.03 -36.68 -5.14
C CYS A 84 -25.59 -37.64 -4.01
N LYS A 85 -24.98 -37.13 -2.93
CA LYS A 85 -24.71 -37.92 -1.71
C LYS A 85 -25.99 -38.41 -1.03
N LYS A 86 -27.06 -37.61 -1.01
CA LYS A 86 -28.35 -38.00 -0.43
C LYS A 86 -29.15 -38.99 -1.29
N ALA A 87 -28.96 -38.99 -2.61
CA ALA A 87 -29.64 -39.92 -3.53
C ALA A 87 -28.96 -41.30 -3.62
N LYS A 88 -27.76 -41.45 -3.06
CA LYS A 88 -26.96 -42.70 -3.05
C LYS A 88 -26.96 -43.42 -1.70
N LEU A 89 -27.59 -42.84 -0.68
CA LEU A 89 -27.88 -43.41 0.65
C LEU A 89 -29.33 -43.88 0.67
#